data_AF-A0A2D9SZK4-F1
#
_entry.id   AF-A0A2D9SZK4-F1
#
_cell.length_a   1.000
_cell.length_b   1.000
_cell.length_c   1.000
_cell.angle_alpha   90.00
_cell.angle_beta   90.00
_cell.angle_gamma   90.00
#
_symmetry.space_group_name_H-M   'P 1'
#
loop_
_entity.id
_entity.type
_entity.pdbx_description
1 polymer ?
#
loop_
_entity_poly.entity_id
_entity_poly.type
_entity_poly.pdbx_seq_one_letter_code
_entity_poly.pdbx_strand_id
1 'polypeptide(L)'
;MSCQPEGVTEEVAVAESPAVGSEEAEAAEEVEAAAAAASEPAGVEVLAGSCDLENLPPGLAVELEEADAARVRDEVARWVRDPWGSLEPDPRGVVYAQSEADGGADPLPRWLREQGTRACGLDARWLLAWLRQRMRTQGGPELGAKVTCQGNVCCFPDMGEYSSSGGVVFEMNADQLLARAAWQVADNGTLGEDTVAAGQRAVRRRMTALLRGRCPRGE
;
A
#
# COMPACT_ATOMS: atom_id res chain seq x y z
N MET A 1 12.19 37.10 -9.41
CA MET A 1 11.22 37.12 -8.29
C MET A 1 11.93 36.49 -7.11
N SER A 2 12.45 37.32 -6.20
CA SER A 2 13.28 36.91 -5.07
C SER A 2 12.45 37.04 -3.80
N CYS A 3 12.21 35.94 -3.10
CA CYS A 3 11.61 35.95 -1.77
C CYS A 3 12.74 36.01 -0.73
N GLN A 4 12.89 37.15 -0.06
CA GLN A 4 13.64 37.24 1.19
C GLN A 4 12.65 37.13 2.35
N PRO A 5 12.89 36.28 3.36
CA PRO A 5 12.11 36.31 4.59
C PRO A 5 12.69 37.38 5.53
N GLU A 6 11.82 38.30 5.96
CA GLU A 6 12.11 39.24 7.04
C GLU A 6 12.08 38.51 8.39
N GLY A 7 13.11 38.76 9.20
CA GLY A 7 13.33 38.12 10.49
C GLY A 7 12.35 38.63 11.56
N VAL A 8 11.73 37.69 12.25
CA VAL A 8 11.03 37.92 13.52
C VAL A 8 11.93 37.37 14.62
N THR A 9 12.50 38.26 15.43
CA THR A 9 13.18 37.92 16.67
C THR A 9 12.15 37.96 17.80
N GLU A 10 11.65 36.79 18.19
CA GLU A 10 10.79 36.64 19.37
C GLU A 10 11.69 36.36 20.59
N GLU A 11 11.66 37.28 21.54
CA GLU A 11 12.42 37.23 22.79
C GLU A 11 11.68 36.30 23.77
N VAL A 12 12.13 35.05 23.87
CA VAL A 12 11.54 34.07 24.79
C VAL A 12 12.14 34.24 26.18
N ALA A 13 11.31 34.67 27.13
CA ALA A 13 11.63 34.72 28.54
C ALA A 13 11.85 33.29 29.10
N VAL A 14 13.04 33.06 29.65
CA VAL A 14 13.41 31.80 30.31
C VAL A 14 12.80 31.82 31.71
N ALA A 15 11.77 31.00 31.94
CA ALA A 15 11.26 30.72 33.28
C ALA A 15 12.16 29.66 33.95
N GLU A 16 12.70 30.02 35.11
CA GLU A 16 13.46 29.11 35.98
C GLU A 16 12.60 27.91 36.39
N SER A 17 13.13 26.70 36.17
CA SER A 17 12.50 25.46 36.61
C SER A 17 12.81 25.19 38.09
N PRO A 18 11.83 24.76 38.90
CA PRO A 18 12.09 24.34 40.28
C PRO A 18 12.86 23.02 40.30
N ALA A 19 13.83 22.93 41.21
CA ALA A 19 14.59 21.72 41.50
C ALA A 19 13.64 20.66 42.10
N VAL A 20 13.41 19.58 41.33
CA VAL A 20 12.69 18.39 41.79
C VAL A 20 13.71 17.44 42.43
N GLY A 21 13.34 16.96 43.62
CA GLY A 21 14.16 16.12 44.50
C GLY A 21 14.48 14.74 43.93
N SER A 22 15.63 14.24 44.37
CA SER A 22 16.37 13.09 43.87
C SER A 22 16.01 11.78 44.57
N GLU A 23 14.73 11.35 44.53
CA GLU A 23 14.29 10.05 45.07
C GLU A 23 13.49 9.18 44.08
N GLU A 24 13.17 9.66 42.86
CA GLU A 24 12.44 8.88 41.83
C GLU A 24 13.35 8.11 40.84
N ALA A 25 14.65 7.98 41.13
CA ALA A 25 15.59 7.38 40.18
C ALA A 25 15.58 5.85 40.15
N GLU A 26 15.21 5.16 41.24
CA GLU A 26 15.25 3.68 41.29
C GLU A 26 13.94 3.01 40.83
N ALA A 27 12.81 3.73 40.79
CA ALA A 27 11.54 3.19 40.27
C ALA A 27 11.37 3.36 38.75
N ALA A 28 12.17 4.21 38.11
CA ALA A 28 12.11 4.45 36.67
C ALA A 28 12.78 3.33 35.85
N GLU A 29 13.83 2.70 36.40
CA GLU A 29 14.61 1.67 35.70
C GLU A 29 13.82 0.34 35.54
N GLU A 30 12.92 0.02 36.47
CA GLU A 30 12.08 -1.19 36.41
C GLU A 30 10.88 -1.05 35.45
N VAL A 31 10.41 0.18 35.19
CA VAL A 31 9.33 0.45 34.23
C VAL A 31 9.85 0.53 32.79
N GLU A 32 11.09 0.98 32.60
CA GLU A 32 11.73 1.07 31.27
C GLU A 32 12.08 -0.33 30.71
N ALA A 33 12.48 -1.27 31.56
CA ALA A 33 12.72 -2.66 31.17
C ALA A 33 11.43 -3.42 30.77
N ALA A 34 10.28 -3.07 31.34
CA ALA A 34 8.99 -3.66 30.99
C ALA A 34 8.43 -3.13 29.67
N ALA A 35 8.74 -1.88 29.29
CA ALA A 35 8.33 -1.28 28.02
C ALA A 35 9.15 -1.80 26.82
N ALA A 36 10.41 -2.21 27.04
CA ALA A 36 11.28 -2.78 26.01
C ALA A 36 10.89 -4.22 25.59
N ALA A 37 10.01 -4.88 26.36
CA ALA A 37 9.45 -6.19 26.04
C ALA A 37 8.05 -6.11 25.39
N ALA A 38 7.62 -4.93 24.94
CA ALA A 38 6.55 -4.82 23.97
C ALA A 38 7.03 -5.49 22.67
N SER A 39 6.79 -6.80 22.57
CA SER A 39 7.01 -7.61 21.37
C SER A 39 6.61 -6.78 20.15
N GLU A 40 7.55 -6.60 19.21
CA GLU A 40 7.27 -5.86 17.98
C GLU A 40 5.90 -6.29 17.45
N PRO A 41 5.01 -5.32 17.12
CA PRO A 41 3.67 -5.66 16.67
C PRO A 41 3.81 -6.66 15.54
N ALA A 42 3.08 -7.78 15.65
CA ALA A 42 3.20 -8.87 14.69
C ALA A 42 3.08 -8.28 13.27
N GLY A 43 4.13 -8.45 12.47
CA GLY A 43 4.17 -7.88 11.14
C GLY A 43 3.09 -8.48 10.25
N VAL A 44 2.74 -7.77 9.17
CA VAL A 44 1.86 -8.30 8.12
C VAL A 44 2.46 -9.60 7.57
N GLU A 45 1.68 -10.68 7.58
CA GLU A 45 2.07 -11.96 6.99
C GLU A 45 1.80 -11.93 5.49
N VAL A 46 2.82 -12.29 4.69
CA VAL A 46 2.71 -12.49 3.23
C VAL A 46 2.93 -13.98 2.94
N LEU A 47 1.89 -14.67 2.48
CA LEU A 47 1.88 -16.11 2.31
C LEU A 47 1.65 -16.53 0.86
N ALA A 48 2.03 -17.77 0.53
CA ALA A 48 1.53 -18.42 -0.68
C ALA A 48 0.03 -18.72 -0.51
N GLY A 49 -0.78 -18.42 -1.53
CA GLY A 49 -2.23 -18.62 -1.46
C GLY A 49 -2.90 -18.30 -2.78
N SER A 50 -4.23 -18.38 -2.82
CA SER A 50 -5.04 -18.02 -3.98
C SER A 50 -5.47 -16.56 -3.93
N CYS A 51 -5.40 -15.91 -5.09
CA CYS A 51 -5.92 -14.57 -5.35
C CYS A 51 -7.20 -14.66 -6.18
N ASP A 52 -8.13 -13.70 -6.02
CA ASP A 52 -9.19 -13.49 -7.01
C ASP A 52 -8.61 -12.77 -8.24
N LEU A 53 -8.28 -13.57 -9.26
CA LEU A 53 -7.70 -13.11 -10.52
C LEU A 53 -8.74 -12.70 -11.56
N GLU A 54 -10.05 -12.80 -11.28
CA GLU A 54 -11.10 -12.46 -12.25
C GLU A 54 -11.09 -10.99 -12.67
N ASN A 55 -10.51 -10.15 -11.80
CA ASN A 55 -10.30 -8.72 -11.98
C ASN A 55 -9.22 -8.39 -13.02
N LEU A 56 -8.35 -9.34 -13.33
CA LEU A 56 -7.17 -9.09 -14.14
C LEU A 56 -7.43 -9.36 -15.63
N PRO A 57 -6.89 -8.51 -16.53
CA PRO A 57 -6.81 -8.84 -17.95
C PRO A 57 -5.96 -10.12 -18.18
N PRO A 58 -6.30 -10.94 -19.20
CA PRO A 58 -5.50 -12.12 -19.53
C PRO A 58 -4.03 -11.80 -19.77
N GLY A 59 -3.14 -12.66 -19.27
CA GLY A 59 -1.68 -12.54 -19.42
C GLY A 59 -1.02 -11.53 -18.48
N LEU A 60 -1.78 -10.90 -17.58
CA LEU A 60 -1.22 -10.03 -16.54
C LEU A 60 -0.79 -10.84 -15.29
N ALA A 61 -1.62 -11.80 -14.89
CA ALA A 61 -1.23 -12.84 -13.94
C ALA A 61 -0.41 -13.91 -14.69
N VAL A 62 0.75 -14.23 -14.14
CA VAL A 62 1.70 -15.19 -14.68
C VAL A 62 2.07 -16.15 -13.56
N GLU A 63 1.95 -17.45 -13.84
CA GLU A 63 2.50 -18.47 -12.96
C GLU A 63 4.02 -18.36 -12.96
N LEU A 64 4.60 -18.39 -11.77
CA LEU A 64 6.04 -18.33 -11.57
C LEU A 64 6.52 -19.67 -11.03
N GLU A 65 7.77 -20.01 -11.34
CA GLU A 65 8.47 -21.07 -10.65
C GLU A 65 8.55 -20.75 -9.15
N GLU A 66 8.57 -21.78 -8.30
CA GLU A 66 8.47 -21.60 -6.83
C GLU A 66 9.57 -20.68 -6.28
N ALA A 67 10.77 -20.72 -6.85
CA ALA A 67 11.86 -19.84 -6.44
C ALA A 67 11.56 -18.35 -6.69
N ASP A 68 10.97 -18.03 -7.86
CA ASP A 68 10.59 -16.66 -8.20
C ASP A 68 9.34 -16.23 -7.42
N ALA A 69 8.36 -17.12 -7.22
CA ALA A 69 7.20 -16.85 -6.39
C ALA A 69 7.60 -16.57 -4.93
N ALA A 70 8.57 -17.32 -4.37
CA ALA A 70 9.13 -17.07 -3.05
C ALA A 70 9.80 -15.71 -2.97
N ARG A 71 10.59 -15.35 -3.99
CA ARG A 71 11.21 -14.03 -4.09
C ARG A 71 10.19 -12.90 -4.11
N VAL A 72 9.08 -13.04 -4.87
CA VAL A 72 7.98 -12.06 -4.87
C VAL A 72 7.43 -11.88 -3.45
N ARG A 73 7.15 -12.98 -2.74
CA ARG A 73 6.63 -12.93 -1.36
C ARG A 73 7.60 -12.24 -0.41
N ASP A 74 8.89 -12.55 -0.47
CA ASP A 74 9.91 -11.97 0.41
C ASP A 74 10.09 -10.46 0.18
N GLU A 75 10.12 -10.04 -1.08
CA GLU A 75 10.21 -8.62 -1.45
C GLU A 75 8.96 -7.85 -1.02
N VAL A 76 7.76 -8.42 -1.24
CA VAL A 76 6.50 -7.81 -0.79
C VAL A 76 6.43 -7.76 0.74
N ALA A 77 6.85 -8.82 1.44
CA ALA A 77 6.91 -8.83 2.90
C ALA A 77 7.87 -7.77 3.46
N ARG A 78 9.01 -7.56 2.79
CA ARG A 78 9.95 -6.49 3.16
C ARG A 78 9.34 -5.12 2.91
N TRP A 79 8.80 -4.91 1.71
CA TRP A 79 8.17 -3.65 1.31
C TRP A 79 7.00 -3.25 2.21
N VAL A 80 6.14 -4.18 2.60
CA VAL A 80 4.98 -3.92 3.46
C VAL A 80 5.41 -3.57 4.89
N ARG A 81 6.42 -4.26 5.45
CA ARG A 81 6.89 -4.03 6.82
C ARG A 81 7.73 -2.76 6.95
N ASP A 82 8.63 -2.51 6.00
CA ASP A 82 9.58 -1.42 6.08
C ASP A 82 8.96 -0.09 5.57
N PRO A 83 8.81 0.93 6.43
CA PRO A 83 8.33 2.25 6.02
C PRO A 83 9.26 2.94 5.00
N TRP A 84 10.53 2.51 4.92
CA TRP A 84 11.53 2.98 3.96
C TRP A 84 11.75 2.00 2.80
N GLY A 85 11.17 0.80 2.88
CA GLY A 85 11.24 -0.19 1.82
C GLY A 85 10.56 0.35 0.56
N SER A 86 11.31 0.41 -0.54
CA SER A 86 10.81 0.90 -1.82
C SER A 86 10.77 -0.24 -2.83
N LEU A 87 9.57 -0.60 -3.24
CA LEU A 87 9.34 -1.35 -4.46
C LEU A 87 9.28 -0.35 -5.62
N GLU A 88 9.96 -0.65 -6.73
CA GLU A 88 10.04 0.29 -7.84
C GLU A 88 8.83 0.15 -8.77
N PRO A 89 8.27 1.28 -9.26
CA PRO A 89 7.25 1.23 -10.29
C PRO A 89 7.85 0.80 -11.63
N ASP A 90 7.06 0.11 -12.44
CA ASP A 90 7.42 -0.18 -13.83
C ASP A 90 7.74 1.13 -14.59
N PRO A 91 8.86 1.21 -15.34
CA PRO A 91 9.21 2.40 -16.11
C PRO A 91 8.16 2.85 -17.14
N ARG A 92 7.25 1.94 -17.55
CA ARG A 92 6.12 2.24 -18.44
C ARG A 92 4.93 2.84 -17.69
N GLY A 93 5.01 2.92 -16.36
CA GLY A 93 3.95 3.36 -15.44
C GLY A 93 3.15 2.21 -14.85
N VAL A 94 2.56 2.46 -13.69
CA VAL A 94 1.69 1.52 -12.98
C VAL A 94 0.25 1.77 -13.40
N VAL A 95 -0.41 0.74 -13.94
CA VAL A 95 -1.85 0.81 -14.23
C VAL A 95 -2.63 0.58 -12.94
N TYR A 96 -3.51 1.50 -12.60
CA TYR A 96 -4.43 1.36 -11.48
C TYR A 96 -5.87 1.39 -11.98
N ALA A 97 -6.72 0.53 -11.44
CA ALA A 97 -8.15 0.59 -11.66
C ALA A 97 -8.90 0.22 -10.39
N GLN A 98 -10.01 0.89 -10.13
CA GLN A 98 -10.88 0.57 -9.03
C GLN A 98 -12.33 0.41 -9.51
N SER A 99 -13.13 -0.34 -8.77
CA SER A 99 -14.58 -0.31 -8.95
C SER A 99 -15.10 1.09 -8.65
N GLU A 100 -16.35 1.39 -8.99
CA GLU A 100 -16.93 2.66 -8.54
C GLU A 100 -16.94 2.64 -7.02
N ALA A 101 -16.01 3.36 -6.40
CA ALA A 101 -16.07 3.60 -4.98
C ALA A 101 -17.21 4.58 -4.74
N ASP A 102 -18.07 4.28 -3.77
CA ASP A 102 -18.78 5.34 -3.07
C ASP A 102 -17.71 6.36 -2.67
N GLY A 103 -17.88 7.63 -3.04
CA GLY A 103 -16.85 8.66 -3.03
C GLY A 103 -16.45 9.06 -1.62
N GLY A 104 -16.03 8.09 -0.81
CA GLY A 104 -15.77 8.17 0.61
C GLY A 104 -14.91 9.37 0.93
N ALA A 105 -15.03 9.84 2.17
CA ALA A 105 -14.44 11.10 2.61
C ALA A 105 -12.90 11.14 2.59
N ASP A 106 -12.22 10.06 2.19
CA ASP A 106 -10.77 9.99 2.10
C ASP A 106 -10.25 10.97 1.03
N PRO A 107 -9.34 11.89 1.40
CA PRO A 107 -8.78 12.85 0.46
C PRO A 107 -7.78 12.17 -0.49
N LEU A 108 -8.28 11.53 -1.55
CA LEU A 108 -7.43 11.00 -2.63
C LEU A 108 -7.05 12.10 -3.63
N PRO A 109 -5.83 12.06 -4.21
CA PRO A 109 -5.45 12.92 -5.33
C PRO A 109 -6.45 12.80 -6.48
N ARG A 110 -6.69 13.91 -7.20
CA ARG A 110 -7.71 13.94 -8.27
C ARG A 110 -7.51 12.85 -9.32
N TRP A 111 -6.27 12.55 -9.69
CA TRP A 111 -5.94 11.52 -10.68
C TRP A 111 -6.29 10.09 -10.21
N LEU A 112 -6.36 9.86 -8.90
CA LEU A 112 -6.74 8.58 -8.30
C LEU A 112 -8.25 8.49 -8.05
N ARG A 113 -8.97 9.63 -8.07
CA ARG A 113 -10.44 9.65 -8.07
C ARG A 113 -11.02 9.14 -9.39
N GLU A 114 -10.23 9.20 -10.46
CA GLU A 114 -10.56 8.52 -11.70
C GLU A 114 -10.53 7.01 -11.44
N GLN A 115 -11.62 6.32 -11.76
CA GLN A 115 -11.77 4.88 -11.51
C GLN A 115 -10.76 4.00 -12.29
N GLY A 116 -9.90 4.61 -13.12
CA GLY A 116 -8.71 3.98 -13.66
C GLY A 116 -7.74 5.01 -14.21
N THR A 117 -6.44 4.77 -14.01
CA THR A 117 -5.36 5.69 -14.38
C THR A 117 -4.06 4.93 -14.66
N ARG A 118 -3.15 5.57 -15.41
CA ARG A 118 -1.76 5.13 -15.53
C ARG A 118 -0.90 6.12 -14.76
N ALA A 119 -0.45 5.73 -13.58
CA ALA A 119 0.42 6.53 -12.75
C ALA A 119 1.87 6.48 -13.28
N CYS A 120 2.51 7.63 -13.40
CA CYS A 120 3.85 7.80 -13.97
C CYS A 120 4.75 8.53 -12.99
N GLY A 121 6.06 8.22 -12.99
CA GLY A 121 7.06 8.94 -12.19
C GLY A 121 6.68 9.05 -10.72
N LEU A 122 6.48 10.28 -10.23
CA LEU A 122 6.12 10.55 -8.84
C LEU A 122 4.75 9.99 -8.45
N ASP A 123 3.75 10.05 -9.35
CA ASP A 123 2.41 9.51 -9.08
C ASP A 123 2.46 7.99 -8.90
N ALA A 124 3.32 7.31 -9.67
CA ALA A 124 3.52 5.87 -9.54
C ALA A 124 4.12 5.52 -8.17
N ARG A 125 5.11 6.29 -7.70
CA ARG A 125 5.69 6.10 -6.36
C ARG A 125 4.68 6.37 -5.24
N TRP A 126 3.88 7.43 -5.39
CA TRP A 126 2.80 7.73 -4.44
C TRP A 126 1.78 6.59 -4.39
N LEU A 127 1.39 6.07 -5.55
CA LEU A 127 0.46 4.94 -5.66
C LEU A 127 0.99 3.71 -4.90
N LEU A 128 2.28 3.38 -5.05
CA LEU A 128 2.88 2.27 -4.31
C LEU A 128 2.90 2.54 -2.81
N ALA A 129 3.27 3.74 -2.36
CA ALA A 129 3.21 4.08 -0.94
C ALA A 129 1.80 3.93 -0.36
N TRP A 130 0.77 4.32 -1.11
CA TRP A 130 -0.64 4.15 -0.73
C TRP A 130 -1.07 2.67 -0.72
N LEU A 131 -0.69 1.89 -1.74
CA LEU A 131 -0.97 0.44 -1.80
C LEU A 131 -0.28 -0.32 -0.66
N ARG A 132 0.93 0.07 -0.29
CA ARG A 132 1.64 -0.46 0.88
C ARG A 132 0.80 -0.26 2.13
N GLN A 133 0.31 0.96 2.35
CA GLN A 133 -0.52 1.27 3.51
C GLN A 133 -1.80 0.45 3.51
N ARG A 134 -2.45 0.29 2.34
CA ARG A 134 -3.63 -0.58 2.20
C ARG A 134 -3.33 -2.03 2.56
N MET A 135 -2.25 -2.62 2.03
CA MET A 135 -1.83 -3.98 2.39
C MET A 135 -1.49 -4.12 3.87
N ARG A 136 -0.89 -3.09 4.50
CA ARG A 136 -0.61 -3.11 5.93
C ARG A 136 -1.87 -3.11 6.77
N THR A 137 -2.80 -2.22 6.46
CA THR A 137 -4.06 -2.10 7.21
C THR A 137 -4.93 -3.34 7.02
N GLN A 138 -5.04 -3.84 5.78
CA GLN A 138 -5.92 -4.98 5.46
C GLN A 138 -5.28 -6.34 5.76
N GLY A 139 -3.96 -6.47 5.72
CA GLY A 139 -3.23 -7.70 6.04
C GLY A 139 -2.61 -7.71 7.44
N GLY A 140 -2.97 -6.76 8.31
CA GLY A 140 -2.42 -6.64 9.65
C GLY A 140 -2.99 -7.71 10.61
N PRO A 141 -2.22 -8.10 11.64
CA PRO A 141 -2.64 -9.12 12.60
C PRO A 141 -3.90 -8.74 13.39
N GLU A 142 -4.15 -7.43 13.56
CA GLU A 142 -5.30 -6.89 14.29
C GLU A 142 -6.64 -7.33 13.69
N LEU A 143 -6.66 -7.58 12.38
CA LEU A 143 -7.84 -8.05 11.65
C LEU A 143 -7.80 -9.56 11.37
N GLY A 144 -6.71 -10.25 11.73
CA GLY A 144 -6.51 -11.67 11.43
C GLY A 144 -6.36 -11.99 9.94
N ALA A 145 -6.25 -10.97 9.08
CA ALA A 145 -6.08 -11.14 7.65
C ALA A 145 -4.62 -11.20 7.23
N LYS A 146 -4.41 -11.73 6.02
CA LYS A 146 -3.10 -11.99 5.46
C LYS A 146 -3.04 -11.50 4.02
N VAL A 147 -1.87 -11.04 3.61
CA VAL A 147 -1.58 -10.85 2.20
C VAL A 147 -1.26 -12.21 1.60
N THR A 148 -1.93 -12.57 0.52
CA THR A 148 -1.67 -13.84 -0.19
C THR A 148 -1.08 -13.55 -1.56
N CYS A 149 -0.15 -14.37 -2.01
CA CYS A 149 0.46 -14.25 -3.32
C CYS A 149 0.28 -15.54 -4.13
N GLN A 150 -0.14 -15.36 -5.39
CA GLN A 150 -0.30 -16.38 -6.41
C GLN A 150 0.52 -15.98 -7.65
N GLY A 151 1.60 -16.70 -7.93
CA GLY A 151 2.52 -16.34 -9.02
C GLY A 151 3.10 -14.94 -8.83
N ASN A 152 2.93 -14.05 -9.80
CA ASN A 152 3.38 -12.65 -9.77
C ASN A 152 2.36 -11.66 -9.15
N VAL A 153 1.31 -12.15 -8.51
CA VAL A 153 0.22 -11.32 -7.98
C VAL A 153 0.14 -11.47 -6.47
N CYS A 154 0.02 -10.37 -5.74
CA CYS A 154 -0.29 -10.40 -4.30
C CYS A 154 -1.56 -9.61 -3.99
N CYS A 155 -2.45 -10.20 -3.20
CA CYS A 155 -3.78 -9.70 -2.90
C CYS A 155 -3.96 -9.47 -1.40
N PHE A 156 -4.77 -8.47 -1.08
CA PHE A 156 -5.28 -8.24 0.27
C PHE A 156 -6.80 -8.42 0.26
N PRO A 157 -7.36 -9.05 1.31
CA PRO A 157 -8.78 -9.35 1.37
C PRO A 157 -9.61 -8.11 1.69
N ASP A 158 -10.93 -8.23 1.46
CA ASP A 158 -11.93 -7.40 2.10
C ASP A 158 -12.12 -7.85 3.56
N MET A 159 -12.20 -6.91 4.51
CA MET A 159 -12.26 -7.19 5.95
C MET A 159 -13.51 -6.64 6.65
N GLY A 160 -14.54 -6.24 5.92
CA GLY A 160 -15.75 -5.66 6.52
C GLY A 160 -16.60 -4.81 5.59
N GLU A 161 -17.67 -4.27 6.16
CA GLU A 161 -18.75 -3.59 5.45
C GLU A 161 -18.30 -2.39 4.59
N TYR A 162 -17.15 -1.78 4.87
CA TYR A 162 -16.64 -0.60 4.17
C TYR A 162 -15.23 -0.76 3.62
N SER A 163 -14.74 -2.00 3.53
CA SER A 163 -13.45 -2.27 2.91
C SER A 163 -13.61 -2.69 1.46
N SER A 164 -12.48 -3.02 0.86
CA SER A 164 -12.38 -3.44 -0.53
C SER A 164 -11.27 -4.47 -0.60
N SER A 165 -11.48 -5.51 -1.38
CA SER A 165 -10.39 -6.38 -1.77
C SER A 165 -9.57 -5.72 -2.89
N GLY A 166 -8.35 -6.20 -3.08
CA GLY A 166 -7.49 -5.68 -4.13
C GLY A 166 -6.17 -6.41 -4.22
N GLY A 167 -5.30 -5.91 -5.09
CA GLY A 167 -3.99 -6.51 -5.24
C GLY A 167 -3.06 -5.74 -6.14
N VAL A 168 -1.84 -6.25 -6.23
CA VAL A 168 -0.75 -5.69 -7.03
C VAL A 168 -0.16 -6.81 -7.89
N VAL A 169 0.05 -6.51 -9.16
CA VAL A 169 0.73 -7.35 -10.13
C VAL A 169 2.15 -6.85 -10.28
N PHE A 170 3.09 -7.78 -10.16
CA PHE A 170 4.51 -7.51 -10.31
C PHE A 170 5.08 -8.08 -11.61
N GLU A 171 6.17 -7.49 -12.09
CA GLU A 171 6.99 -7.99 -13.17
C GLU A 171 8.41 -8.20 -12.66
N MET A 172 8.95 -9.39 -12.92
CA MET A 172 10.35 -9.69 -12.67
C MET A 172 11.17 -9.17 -13.86
N ASN A 173 12.07 -8.21 -13.61
CA ASN A 173 13.02 -7.71 -14.61
C ASN A 173 14.45 -7.94 -14.12
N ALA A 174 15.09 -8.98 -14.67
CA ALA A 174 16.37 -9.50 -14.22
C ALA A 174 16.34 -9.79 -12.71
N ASP A 175 16.79 -8.82 -11.91
CA ASP A 175 16.86 -8.93 -10.45
C ASP A 175 15.99 -7.93 -9.69
N GLN A 176 15.06 -7.27 -10.37
CA GLN A 176 14.19 -6.29 -9.76
C GLN A 176 12.73 -6.71 -9.88
N LEU A 177 12.02 -6.60 -8.76
CA LEU A 177 10.58 -6.72 -8.71
C LEU A 177 9.97 -5.35 -8.98
N LEU A 178 9.24 -5.23 -10.09
CA LEU A 178 8.62 -3.97 -10.52
C LEU A 178 7.10 -4.07 -10.37
N ALA A 179 6.46 -3.09 -9.75
CA ALA A 179 5.00 -3.04 -9.75
C ALA A 179 4.50 -2.57 -11.11
N ARG A 180 3.64 -3.36 -11.75
CA ARG A 180 3.13 -3.09 -13.09
C ARG A 180 1.68 -2.65 -13.11
N ALA A 181 0.87 -3.24 -12.23
CA ALA A 181 -0.53 -2.89 -12.13
C ALA A 181 -1.05 -3.12 -10.71
N ALA A 182 -2.15 -2.47 -10.38
CA ALA A 182 -2.87 -2.66 -9.14
C ALA A 182 -4.37 -2.47 -9.37
N TRP A 183 -5.17 -3.07 -8.50
CA TRP A 183 -6.61 -2.89 -8.53
C TRP A 183 -7.23 -2.90 -7.14
N GLN A 184 -8.45 -2.37 -7.07
CA GLN A 184 -9.28 -2.36 -5.87
C GLN A 184 -10.74 -2.59 -6.27
N VAL A 185 -11.44 -3.48 -5.60
CA VAL A 185 -12.86 -3.75 -5.86
C VAL A 185 -13.61 -3.67 -4.54
N ALA A 186 -14.71 -2.92 -4.53
CA ALA A 186 -15.67 -2.96 -3.45
C ALA A 186 -16.27 -4.37 -3.42
N ASP A 187 -15.95 -5.09 -2.37
CA ASP A 187 -16.22 -6.52 -2.20
C ASP A 187 -16.70 -6.77 -0.77
N ASN A 188 -17.59 -5.88 -0.30
CA ASN A 188 -18.13 -5.99 1.03
C ASN A 188 -19.32 -6.95 1.05
N GLY A 189 -19.52 -7.63 2.18
CA GLY A 189 -20.61 -8.60 2.35
C GLY A 189 -22.03 -8.00 2.34
N THR A 190 -22.18 -6.68 2.20
CA THR A 190 -23.49 -6.00 2.13
C THR A 190 -23.90 -5.63 0.71
N LEU A 191 -22.96 -5.67 -0.25
CA LEU A 191 -23.26 -5.51 -1.67
C LEU A 191 -23.79 -6.83 -2.24
N GLY A 192 -24.79 -6.72 -3.12
CA GLY A 192 -25.27 -7.88 -3.88
C GLY A 192 -24.23 -8.39 -4.87
N GLU A 193 -24.24 -9.70 -5.15
CA GLU A 193 -23.32 -10.36 -6.08
C GLU A 193 -23.25 -9.67 -7.46
N ASP A 194 -24.39 -9.20 -7.98
CA ASP A 194 -24.46 -8.48 -9.25
C ASP A 194 -23.64 -7.17 -9.24
N THR A 195 -23.60 -6.47 -8.09
CA THR A 195 -22.85 -5.23 -7.91
C THR A 195 -21.36 -5.51 -7.83
N VAL A 196 -20.96 -6.51 -7.05
CA VAL A 196 -19.56 -6.96 -6.97
C VAL A 196 -19.07 -7.37 -8.36
N ALA A 197 -19.82 -8.23 -9.05
CA ALA A 197 -19.50 -8.68 -10.40
C ALA A 197 -19.45 -7.53 -11.42
N ALA A 198 -20.32 -6.52 -11.30
CA ALA A 198 -20.24 -5.32 -12.13
C ALA A 198 -18.97 -4.51 -11.86
N GLY A 199 -18.57 -4.39 -10.59
CA GLY A 199 -17.33 -3.76 -10.15
C GLY A 199 -16.10 -4.45 -10.75
N GLN A 200 -16.00 -5.77 -10.60
CA GLN A 200 -14.92 -6.59 -11.17
C GLN A 200 -14.83 -6.43 -12.69
N ARG A 201 -15.96 -6.51 -13.41
CA ARG A 201 -16.01 -6.26 -14.87
C ARG A 201 -15.54 -4.85 -15.23
N ALA A 202 -15.89 -3.85 -14.44
CA ALA A 202 -15.49 -2.47 -14.68
C ALA A 202 -13.98 -2.27 -14.50
N VAL A 203 -13.41 -2.80 -13.41
CA VAL A 203 -11.96 -2.83 -13.16
C VAL A 203 -11.23 -3.47 -14.32
N ARG A 204 -11.61 -4.70 -14.71
CA ARG A 204 -10.96 -5.44 -15.78
C ARG A 204 -10.98 -4.69 -17.11
N ARG A 205 -12.10 -4.06 -17.47
CA ARG A 205 -12.22 -3.22 -18.69
C ARG A 205 -11.26 -2.04 -18.65
N ARG A 206 -11.20 -1.32 -17.51
CA ARG A 206 -10.33 -0.15 -17.34
C ARG A 206 -8.84 -0.54 -17.42
N MET A 207 -8.44 -1.60 -16.70
CA MET A 207 -7.07 -2.12 -16.78
C MET A 207 -6.70 -2.48 -18.23
N THR A 208 -7.59 -3.19 -18.93
CA THR A 208 -7.36 -3.60 -20.33
C THR A 208 -7.13 -2.39 -21.24
N ALA A 209 -7.92 -1.32 -21.08
CA ALA A 209 -7.77 -0.10 -21.86
C ALA A 209 -6.43 0.61 -21.55
N LEU A 210 -6.08 0.70 -20.27
CA LEU A 210 -4.89 1.41 -19.80
C LEU A 210 -3.58 0.69 -20.13
N LEU A 211 -3.57 -0.64 -20.12
CA LEU A 211 -2.37 -1.47 -20.39
C LEU A 211 -1.75 -1.21 -21.77
N ARG A 212 -2.53 -0.72 -22.74
CA ARG A 212 -2.05 -0.38 -24.10
C ARG A 212 -1.22 0.91 -24.14
N GLY A 213 -1.41 1.79 -23.16
CA GLY A 213 -0.69 3.07 -23.06
C GLY A 213 0.74 2.90 -22.54
N ARG A 214 1.51 3.98 -22.60
CA ARG A 214 2.82 4.11 -21.93
C ARG A 214 2.89 5.49 -21.30
N CYS A 215 3.66 5.64 -20.23
CA CYS A 215 4.02 6.96 -19.75
C CYS A 215 4.71 7.76 -20.86
N PRO A 216 4.45 9.07 -20.96
CA PRO A 216 5.30 9.93 -21.77
C PRO A 216 6.73 9.77 -21.26
N ARG A 217 7.69 9.70 -22.19
CA ARG A 217 9.10 9.74 -21.81
C ARG A 217 9.29 11.08 -21.12
N GLY A 218 9.74 11.08 -19.87
CA GLY A 218 10.12 12.32 -19.20
C GLY A 218 11.19 12.99 -20.04
N GLU A 219 10.86 14.17 -20.59
CA GLU A 219 11.84 15.12 -21.10
C GLU A 219 12.46 15.88 -19.93
#